data_AF-A0A525VQX3-F1
#
_entry.id   AF-A0A525VQX3-F1
#
_cell.length_a   1.000
_cell.length_b   1.000
_cell.length_c   1.000
_cell.angle_alpha   90.00
_cell.angle_beta   90.00
_cell.angle_gamma   90.00
#
_symmetry.space_group_name_H-M   'P 1'
#
loop_
_entity.id
_entity.type
_entity.pdbx_description
1 polymer ?
#
loop_
_entity_poly.entity_id
_entity_poly.type
_entity_poly.pdbx_seq_one_letter_code
_entity_poly.pdbx_strand_id
1 'polypeptide(L)'
;MTETCYSKGQKVILVTSQIKNGKWSCKFSIPGFNHLDRGLQDQDSSKGYKTEWEARTNAFQRAKLLLTGTADMPQEPLLEKA
;
A
#
# COMPACT_ATOMS: atom_id res chain seq x y z
N MET A 1 -2.72 -14.28 2.31
CA MET A 1 -1.65 -14.09 3.30
C MET A 1 -1.55 -12.61 3.63
N THR A 2 -1.44 -12.28 4.92
CA THR A 2 -1.26 -10.89 5.37
C THR A 2 0.13 -10.77 6.00
N GLU A 3 0.86 -9.73 5.63
CA GLU A 3 2.19 -9.44 6.13
C GLU A 3 2.24 -7.99 6.62
N THR A 4 2.97 -7.75 7.71
CA THR A 4 3.21 -6.39 8.22
C THR A 4 4.68 -6.04 7.99
N CYS A 5 4.91 -4.97 7.25
CA CYS A 5 6.21 -4.40 6.98
C CYS A 5 6.30 -3.00 7.60
N TYR A 6 7.51 -2.43 7.64
CA TYR A 6 7.73 -1.06 8.08
C TYR A 6 8.61 -0.33 7.07
N SER A 7 8.30 0.94 6.82
CA SER A 7 9.15 1.82 6.02
C SER A 7 9.07 3.24 6.56
N LYS A 8 10.23 3.89 6.72
CA LYS A 8 10.34 5.23 7.33
C LYS A 8 9.59 5.37 8.67
N GLY A 9 9.62 4.33 9.50
CA GLY A 9 8.91 4.30 10.78
C GLY A 9 7.38 4.13 10.68
N GLN A 10 6.83 4.08 9.46
CA GLN A 10 5.39 3.86 9.24
C GLN A 10 5.10 2.38 8.96
N LYS A 11 4.01 1.90 9.56
CA LYS A 11 3.51 0.53 9.38
C LYS A 11 2.86 0.39 8.01
N VAL A 12 3.21 -0.66 7.29
CA VAL A 12 2.62 -1.03 5.99
C VAL A 12 2.06 -2.44 6.10
N ILE A 13 0.77 -2.60 5.88
CA ILE A 13 0.09 -3.90 5.89
C ILE A 13 -0.06 -4.34 4.45
N LEU A 14 0.51 -5.48 4.08
CA LEU A 14 0.38 -6.11 2.78
C LEU A 14 -0.62 -7.25 2.87
N VAL A 15 -1.63 -7.23 2.01
CA VAL A 15 -2.67 -8.26 1.89
C VAL A 15 -2.53 -8.91 0.54
N THR A 16 -1.95 -10.10 0.51
CA THR A 16 -1.75 -10.90 -0.70
C THR A 16 -2.85 -11.94 -0.85
N SER A 17 -3.42 -12.04 -2.04
CA SER A 17 -4.46 -13.00 -2.40
C SER A 17 -4.21 -13.54 -3.80
N GLN A 18 -4.58 -14.79 -4.04
CA GLN A 18 -4.59 -15.33 -5.38
C GLN A 18 -5.88 -14.91 -6.09
N ILE A 19 -5.77 -14.43 -7.32
CA ILE A 19 -6.90 -14.04 -8.16
C ILE A 19 -7.15 -15.11 -9.24
N LYS A 20 -8.21 -14.93 -10.04
CA LYS A 20 -8.52 -15.82 -11.17
C LYS A 20 -7.28 -16.01 -12.07
N ASN A 21 -7.18 -17.19 -12.67
CA ASN A 21 -6.08 -17.58 -13.57
C ASN A 21 -4.73 -17.85 -12.88
N GLY A 22 -4.75 -18.23 -11.58
CA GLY A 22 -3.55 -18.61 -10.82
C GLY A 22 -2.59 -17.46 -10.50
N LYS A 23 -2.96 -16.23 -10.88
CA LYS A 23 -2.17 -15.02 -10.65
C LYS A 23 -2.32 -14.52 -9.22
N TRP A 24 -1.39 -13.68 -8.79
CA TRP A 24 -1.34 -13.10 -7.46
C TRP A 24 -1.64 -11.60 -7.49
N SER A 25 -2.38 -11.13 -6.50
CA SER A 25 -2.64 -9.71 -6.25
C SER A 25 -2.23 -9.38 -4.81
N CYS A 26 -1.58 -8.24 -4.63
CA CYS A 26 -1.22 -7.75 -3.30
C CYS A 26 -1.67 -6.30 -3.16
N LYS A 27 -2.47 -6.04 -2.13
CA LYS A 27 -2.89 -4.69 -1.74
C LYS A 27 -2.06 -4.24 -0.56
N PHE A 28 -1.79 -2.94 -0.44
CA PHE A 28 -1.14 -2.39 0.75
C PHE A 28 -2.08 -1.41 1.46
N SER A 29 -1.90 -1.26 2.77
CA SER A 29 -2.63 -0.31 3.60
C SER A 29 -1.70 0.26 4.67
N ILE A 30 -1.77 1.56 4.91
CA ILE A 30 -0.94 2.27 5.87
C ILE A 30 -1.89 2.90 6.90
N PRO A 31 -2.01 2.32 8.12
CA PRO A 31 -2.91 2.87 9.12
C PRO A 31 -2.50 4.29 9.51
N GLY A 32 -3.48 5.18 9.65
CA GLY A 32 -3.26 6.61 9.92
C GLY A 32 -3.02 7.46 8.66
N PHE A 33 -2.90 6.83 7.49
CA PHE A 33 -2.75 7.52 6.21
C PHE A 33 -4.12 7.70 5.53
N ASN A 34 -4.89 8.71 5.97
CA ASN A 34 -6.26 8.95 5.53
C ASN A 34 -6.38 9.70 4.19
N HIS A 35 -5.29 9.92 3.45
CA HIS A 35 -5.37 10.53 2.12
C HIS A 35 -5.80 9.48 1.07
N LEU A 36 -7.08 9.11 1.16
CA LEU A 36 -7.88 8.53 0.08
C LEU A 36 -7.87 9.50 -1.11
N ASP A 37 -6.94 9.33 -2.04
CA ASP A 37 -7.21 9.60 -3.46
C ASP A 37 -6.13 9.01 -4.38
N ARG A 38 -4.86 9.01 -3.93
CA ARG A 38 -3.73 8.65 -4.82
C ARG A 38 -3.18 7.24 -4.65
N GLY A 39 -3.30 6.64 -3.46
CA GLY A 39 -2.80 5.27 -3.19
C GLY A 39 -3.75 4.15 -3.63
N LEU A 40 -5.00 4.51 -3.90
CA LEU A 40 -6.11 3.62 -4.25
C LEU A 40 -6.62 3.87 -5.67
N GLN A 41 -5.94 4.72 -6.45
CA GLN A 41 -6.25 4.91 -7.86
C GLN A 41 -5.81 3.64 -8.62
N ASP A 42 -6.77 2.73 -8.67
CA ASP A 42 -6.97 1.78 -9.76
C ASP A 42 -5.69 1.11 -10.25
N GLN A 43 -5.07 0.30 -9.38
CA GLN A 43 -4.19 -0.72 -9.93
C GLN A 43 -5.08 -1.86 -10.41
N ASP A 44 -5.51 -1.69 -11.66
CA ASP A 44 -6.20 -2.65 -12.51
C ASP A 44 -6.04 -4.08 -11.97
N SER A 45 -7.09 -4.55 -11.27
CA SER A 45 -7.09 -5.87 -10.65
C SER A 45 -6.91 -6.99 -11.69
N SER A 46 -6.94 -6.67 -12.99
CA SER A 46 -6.66 -7.57 -14.10
C SER A 46 -5.16 -7.83 -14.30
N LYS A 47 -4.27 -6.99 -13.75
CA LYS A 47 -2.80 -7.16 -13.86
C LYS A 47 -2.24 -7.97 -12.69
N GLY A 48 -2.75 -9.18 -12.50
CA GLY A 48 -2.17 -10.13 -11.54
C GLY A 48 -0.75 -10.55 -11.90
N TYR A 49 0.07 -10.81 -10.87
CA TYR A 49 1.47 -11.25 -10.97
C TYR A 49 1.57 -12.77 -11.08
N LYS A 50 2.67 -13.28 -11.63
CA LYS A 50 2.88 -14.73 -11.74
C LYS A 50 3.18 -15.36 -10.39
N THR A 51 3.89 -14.64 -9.52
CA THR A 51 4.26 -15.12 -8.19
C THR A 51 3.75 -14.22 -7.08
N GLU A 52 3.59 -14.82 -5.91
CA GLU A 52 3.24 -14.13 -4.67
C GLU A 52 4.29 -13.06 -4.30
N TRP A 53 5.57 -13.40 -4.49
CA TRP A 53 6.70 -12.52 -4.22
C TRP A 53 6.70 -11.26 -5.08
N GLU A 54 6.43 -11.38 -6.39
CA GLU A 54 6.33 -10.23 -7.29
C GLU A 54 5.20 -9.29 -6.87
N ALA A 55 4.03 -9.84 -6.51
CA ALA A 55 2.89 -9.07 -6.05
C ALA A 55 3.24 -8.27 -4.78
N ARG A 56 3.87 -8.92 -3.80
CA ARG A 56 4.31 -8.26 -2.56
C ARG A 56 5.35 -7.19 -2.79
N THR A 57 6.39 -7.51 -3.56
CA THR A 57 7.49 -6.59 -3.85
C THR A 57 6.95 -5.32 -4.50
N ASN A 58 6.04 -5.48 -5.47
CA ASN A 58 5.43 -4.34 -6.13
C ASN A 58 4.58 -3.49 -5.16
N ALA A 59 3.71 -4.13 -4.36
CA ALA A 59 2.87 -3.44 -3.39
C ALA A 59 3.71 -2.69 -2.34
N PHE A 60 4.79 -3.30 -1.84
CA PHE A 60 5.68 -2.67 -0.88
C PHE A 60 6.48 -1.51 -1.49
N GLN A 61 6.97 -1.64 -2.73
CA GLN A 61 7.64 -0.53 -3.43
C GLN A 61 6.72 0.68 -3.60
N ARG A 62 5.43 0.45 -3.90
CA ARG A 62 4.43 1.52 -3.99
C ARG A 62 4.19 2.18 -2.64
N ALA A 63 4.07 1.40 -1.57
CA ALA A 63 3.97 1.93 -0.23
C ALA A 63 5.19 2.80 0.11
N LYS A 64 6.41 2.35 -0.22
CA LYS A 64 7.63 3.15 -0.04
C LYS A 64 7.61 4.48 -0.82
N LEU A 65 7.12 4.47 -2.05
CA LEU A 65 6.99 5.69 -2.87
C LEU A 65 5.98 6.65 -2.26
N LEU A 66 4.83 6.16 -1.80
CA LEU A 66 3.81 6.96 -1.12
C LEU A 66 4.39 7.62 0.14
N LEU A 67 5.06 6.83 0.98
CA LEU A 67 5.76 7.29 2.18
C LEU A 67 6.93 8.24 1.88
N THR A 68 7.48 8.19 0.68
CA THR A 68 8.55 9.11 0.24
C THR A 68 7.98 10.42 -0.27
N GLY A 69 6.91 10.39 -1.07
CA GLY A 69 6.23 11.58 -1.56
C GLY A 69 5.56 12.41 -0.47
N THR A 70 5.13 11.78 0.63
CA THR A 70 4.53 12.51 1.77
C THR A 70 5.54 13.12 2.72
N ALA A 71 6.82 12.74 2.65
CA ALA A 71 7.85 13.37 3.47
C ALA A 71 8.15 14.84 3.09
N ASP A 72 7.65 15.32 1.95
CA ASP A 72 7.82 16.71 1.47
C ASP A 72 6.61 17.61 1.79
N MET A 73 5.51 17.05 2.30
CA MET A 73 4.35 17.81 2.76
C MET A 73 4.23 17.67 4.28
N PRO A 74 4.40 18.75 5.07
CA PRO A 74 4.18 18.67 6.50
C PRO A 74 2.75 18.19 6.73
N GLN A 75 2.62 17.03 7.39
CA GLN A 75 1.33 16.56 7.89
C GLN A 75 0.85 17.59 8.90
N GLU A 76 -0.08 18.46 8.50
CA GLU A 76 -0.78 19.31 9.44
C GLU A 76 -1.45 18.40 10.47
N PRO A 77 -1.26 18.63 11.78
CA PRO A 77 -1.95 17.89 12.81
C PRO A 77 -3.45 18.14 12.63
N LEU A 78 -4.19 17.07 12.37
CA LEU A 78 -5.64 17.05 12.34
C LEU A 78 -6.12 17.52 13.72
N LEU A 79 -6.41 18.81 13.81
CA LEU A 79 -6.95 19.48 14.98
C LEU A 79 -8.34 18.88 15.22
N GLU A 80 -8.39 17.96 16.18
CA GLU A 80 -9.61 17.48 16.81
C GLU A 80 -10.32 18.72 17.39
N LYS A 81 -11.33 19.20 16.66
CA LYS A 81 -12.23 20.25 17.13
C LYS A 81 -13.27 19.57 18.03
N ALA A 82 -13.10 19.73 19.34
CA ALA A 82 -14.19 19.64 20.32
C ALA A 82 -14.91 20.99 20.40
#